data_AF-A0A3P7LBJ4-F1
#
_entry.id   AF-A0A3P7LBJ4-F1
#
_cell.length_a   1.000
_cell.length_b   1.000
_cell.length_c   1.000
_cell.angle_alpha   90.00
_cell.angle_beta   90.00
_cell.angle_gamma   90.00
#
_symmetry.space_group_name_H-M   'P 1'
#
loop_
_entity.id
_entity.type
_entity.pdbx_description
1 polymer ?
#
loop_
_entity_poly.entity_id
_entity_poly.type
_entity_poly.pdbx_seq_one_letter_code
_entity_poly.pdbx_strand_id
1 'polypeptide(L)'
;MGIVRLQKKLSIVFRVGIDIQTAKEKRTCNEKANCPGKSLTNDERDKLTDWHNAHRSNLAKGAFPGYSGNLNAGKNIYKLKYDCSLEDKAVASTAGVCRTAAMHDAQNVQA
;
A
#
# COMPACT_ATOMS: atom_id res chain seq x y z
N MET A 1 -47.98 13.26 -18.61
CA MET A 1 -48.88 12.96 -17.48
C MET A 1 -49.31 11.50 -17.55
N GLY A 2 -49.34 10.80 -16.40
CA GLY A 2 -50.02 9.50 -16.17
C GLY A 2 -49.16 8.26 -16.44
N ILE A 3 -48.60 7.49 -15.50
CA ILE A 3 -49.13 6.77 -14.31
C ILE A 3 -50.19 5.72 -14.72
N VAL A 4 -50.20 4.41 -14.40
CA VAL A 4 -49.37 3.41 -13.70
C VAL A 4 -50.04 2.02 -13.94
N ARG A 5 -49.25 0.93 -13.94
CA ARG A 5 -49.52 -0.51 -13.59
C ARG A 5 -50.93 -1.12 -13.75
N LEU A 6 -51.01 -2.40 -14.20
CA LEU A 6 -51.33 -3.54 -13.31
C LEU A 6 -51.18 -4.96 -13.94
N GLN A 7 -50.16 -5.71 -13.47
CA GLN A 7 -50.16 -7.08 -12.91
C GLN A 7 -50.85 -8.28 -13.61
N LYS A 8 -50.07 -9.36 -13.82
CA LYS A 8 -50.39 -10.81 -13.59
C LYS A 8 -49.25 -11.66 -14.18
N LYS A 9 -48.57 -12.60 -13.51
CA LYS A 9 -48.71 -13.40 -12.28
C LYS A 9 -47.31 -13.51 -11.67
N LEU A 10 -47.06 -13.19 -10.40
CA LEU A 10 -47.36 -13.99 -9.20
C LEU A 10 -46.83 -15.43 -9.27
N SER A 11 -45.58 -15.62 -8.85
CA SER A 11 -45.19 -16.74 -7.99
C SER A 11 -44.37 -16.15 -6.84
N ILE A 12 -45.09 -15.92 -5.74
CA ILE A 12 -44.63 -15.86 -4.35
C ILE A 12 -43.69 -17.07 -4.15
N VAL A 13 -42.43 -16.95 -3.71
CA VAL A 13 -41.95 -16.68 -2.35
C VAL A 13 -40.43 -16.42 -2.43
N PHE A 14 -39.93 -15.25 -2.05
CA PHE A 14 -38.82 -15.10 -1.09
C PHE A 14 -38.62 -13.61 -0.78
N ARG A 15 -39.21 -13.18 0.34
CA ARG A 15 -38.95 -11.88 0.93
C ARG A 15 -37.60 -11.96 1.67
N VAL A 16 -36.53 -11.50 1.05
CA VAL A 16 -35.42 -10.86 1.76
C VAL A 16 -34.90 -9.75 0.85
N GLY A 17 -35.26 -8.51 1.19
CA GLY A 17 -34.62 -7.34 0.60
C GLY A 17 -33.21 -7.23 1.16
N ILE A 18 -32.22 -7.36 0.28
CA ILE A 18 -30.84 -6.95 0.52
C ILE A 18 -30.29 -6.46 -0.83
N ASP A 19 -30.46 -5.16 -1.10
CA ASP A 19 -29.63 -4.44 -2.06
C ASP A 19 -28.25 -4.21 -1.40
N ILE A 20 -27.33 -5.17 -1.49
CA ILE A 20 -25.90 -4.91 -1.23
C ILE A 20 -25.25 -4.53 -2.57
N GLN A 21 -25.49 -3.28 -2.99
CA GLN A 21 -24.43 -2.53 -3.66
C GLN A 21 -23.67 -1.76 -2.57
N THR A 22 -22.76 -2.43 -1.86
CA THR A 22 -21.61 -1.86 -1.12
C THR A 22 -20.93 -2.95 -0.30
N ALA A 23 -20.20 -3.84 -0.96
CA ALA A 23 -19.12 -4.59 -0.34
C ALA A 23 -17.87 -4.41 -1.19
N LYS A 24 -17.17 -3.32 -0.92
CA LYS A 24 -15.79 -3.08 -1.37
C LYS A 24 -14.88 -4.02 -0.57
N GLU A 25 -14.92 -5.31 -0.86
CA GLU A 25 -14.08 -6.30 -0.18
C GLU A 25 -13.62 -7.36 -1.19
N LYS A 26 -12.75 -6.97 -2.13
CA LYS A 26 -11.83 -7.90 -2.77
C LYS A 26 -10.50 -7.80 -2.04
N ARG A 27 -10.34 -8.56 -0.95
CA ARG A 27 -9.00 -8.80 -0.41
C ARG A 27 -8.32 -9.84 -1.28
N THR A 28 -7.57 -9.40 -2.28
CA THR A 28 -6.61 -10.28 -2.94
C THR A 28 -5.33 -10.29 -2.12
N CYS A 29 -4.70 -11.47 -1.97
CA CYS A 29 -3.42 -11.62 -1.29
C CYS A 29 -2.22 -11.11 -2.13
N ASN A 30 -2.52 -10.30 -3.16
CA ASN A 30 -1.55 -9.69 -4.05
C ASN A 30 -2.27 -8.62 -4.90
N GLU A 31 -2.75 -7.54 -4.26
CA GLU A 31 -3.02 -6.33 -5.04
C GLU A 31 -1.67 -5.72 -5.37
N LYS A 32 -1.29 -5.75 -6.65
CA LYS A 32 -0.27 -4.83 -7.17
C LYS A 32 -0.60 -3.43 -6.67
N ALA A 33 0.40 -2.74 -6.14
CA ALA A 33 0.21 -1.41 -5.58
C ALA A 33 -0.25 -0.47 -6.71
N ASN A 34 -1.56 -0.23 -6.81
CA ASN A 34 -2.13 0.60 -7.85
C ASN A 34 -2.57 1.93 -7.23
N CYS A 35 -1.65 2.88 -7.17
CA CYS A 35 -1.92 4.19 -6.63
C CYS A 35 -2.33 5.17 -7.74
N PRO A 36 -3.40 5.97 -7.52
CA PRO A 36 -3.83 6.97 -8.50
C PRO A 36 -2.80 8.11 -8.55
N GLY A 37 -2.08 8.23 -9.66
CA GLY A 37 -1.06 9.28 -9.83
C GLY A 37 -0.04 8.93 -10.89
N LYS A 38 0.81 9.91 -11.26
CA LYS A 38 1.88 9.74 -12.27
C LYS A 38 3.29 9.62 -11.66
N SER A 39 3.42 9.57 -10.33
CA SER A 39 4.73 9.60 -9.67
C SER A 39 5.53 8.31 -9.89
N LEU A 40 5.00 7.16 -9.44
CA LEU A 40 5.62 5.85 -9.62
C LEU A 40 4.74 4.93 -10.48
N THR A 41 5.37 4.01 -11.19
CA THR A 41 4.70 2.89 -11.87
C THR A 41 4.46 1.75 -10.88
N ASN A 42 3.48 0.89 -11.15
CA ASN A 42 3.17 -0.25 -10.27
C ASN A 42 4.37 -1.20 -10.12
N ASP A 43 5.17 -1.38 -11.16
CA ASP A 43 6.37 -2.22 -11.10
C ASP A 43 7.48 -1.59 -10.24
N GLU A 44 7.60 -0.27 -10.19
CA GLU A 44 8.50 0.42 -9.26
C GLU A 44 8.04 0.30 -7.81
N ARG A 45 6.73 0.37 -7.57
CA ARG A 45 6.14 0.16 -6.23
C ARG A 45 6.35 -1.27 -5.74
N ASP A 46 6.17 -2.25 -6.63
CA ASP A 46 6.42 -3.66 -6.34
C ASP A 46 7.90 -3.86 -6.02
N LYS A 47 8.82 -3.36 -6.86
CA LYS A 47 10.27 -3.42 -6.60
C LYS A 47 10.66 -2.80 -5.27
N LEU A 48 10.11 -1.63 -4.92
CA LEU A 48 10.40 -0.97 -3.65
C LEU A 48 9.95 -1.84 -2.48
N THR A 49 8.72 -2.36 -2.54
CA THR A 49 8.13 -3.17 -1.47
C THR A 49 8.86 -4.50 -1.30
N ASP A 50 9.18 -5.17 -2.41
CA ASP A 50 9.86 -6.46 -2.41
C ASP A 50 11.29 -6.33 -1.91
N TRP A 51 12.01 -5.29 -2.33
CA TRP A 51 13.37 -5.04 -1.85
C TRP A 51 13.41 -4.83 -0.34
N HIS A 52 12.50 -4.00 0.21
CA HIS A 52 12.41 -3.79 1.65
C HIS A 52 12.03 -5.07 2.39
N ASN A 53 11.06 -5.83 1.87
CA ASN A 53 10.61 -7.07 2.51
C ASN A 53 11.67 -8.17 2.47
N ALA A 54 12.47 -8.26 1.40
CA ALA A 54 13.62 -9.17 1.34
C ALA A 54 14.65 -8.83 2.42
N HIS A 55 14.99 -7.55 2.58
CA HIS A 55 15.92 -7.08 3.61
C HIS A 55 15.38 -7.35 5.02
N ARG A 56 14.10 -7.04 5.26
CA ARG A 56 13.41 -7.32 6.53
C ARG A 56 13.36 -8.81 6.85
N SER A 57 13.14 -9.66 5.86
CA SER A 57 13.20 -11.13 6.01
C SER A 57 14.60 -11.59 6.41
N ASN A 58 15.66 -11.07 5.76
CA ASN A 58 17.03 -11.41 6.11
C ASN A 58 17.40 -10.94 7.52
N LEU A 59 16.92 -9.75 7.92
CA LEU A 59 17.09 -9.23 9.28
C LEU A 59 16.36 -10.10 10.32
N ALA A 60 15.14 -10.54 10.03
CA ALA A 60 14.39 -11.44 10.91
C ALA A 60 15.09 -12.79 11.13
N LYS A 61 15.83 -13.27 10.12
CA LYS A 61 16.61 -14.51 10.20
C LYS A 61 17.98 -14.34 10.86
N GLY A 62 18.42 -13.12 11.12
CA GLY A 62 19.80 -12.84 11.55
C GLY A 62 20.83 -13.11 10.45
N ALA A 63 20.42 -13.02 9.19
CA ALA A 63 21.24 -13.24 8.01
C ALA A 63 21.70 -11.92 7.35
N PHE A 64 21.40 -10.78 7.98
CA PHE A 64 21.71 -9.47 7.44
C PHE A 64 23.16 -9.09 7.76
N PRO A 65 23.99 -8.70 6.78
CA PRO A 65 25.38 -8.34 7.04
C PRO A 65 25.48 -7.07 7.88
N GLY A 66 26.24 -7.12 8.96
CA GLY A 66 26.62 -5.97 9.79
C GLY A 66 28.07 -5.56 9.55
N TYR A 67 28.55 -4.59 10.33
CA TYR A 67 29.95 -4.16 10.28
C TYR A 67 30.93 -5.28 10.68
N SER A 68 30.55 -6.10 11.66
CA SER A 68 31.29 -7.29 12.09
C SER A 68 30.30 -8.45 12.19
N GLY A 69 30.41 -9.41 11.27
CA GLY A 69 29.49 -10.55 11.16
C GLY A 69 28.07 -10.14 10.73
N ASN A 70 27.10 -11.01 11.05
CA ASN A 70 25.69 -10.74 10.76
C ASN A 70 25.00 -10.09 11.97
N LEU A 71 23.98 -9.29 11.68
CA LEU A 71 23.06 -8.77 12.69
C LEU A 71 22.28 -9.92 13.33
N ASN A 72 21.95 -9.75 14.62
CA ASN A 72 21.15 -10.73 15.36
C ASN A 72 19.75 -10.87 14.77
N ALA A 73 19.16 -12.06 14.92
CA ALA A 73 17.79 -12.32 14.48
C ALA A 73 16.80 -11.43 15.24
N GLY A 74 16.02 -10.65 14.47
CA GLY A 74 14.98 -9.79 15.02
C GLY A 74 13.67 -10.53 15.26
N LYS A 75 13.01 -10.25 16.38
CA LYS A 75 11.62 -10.67 16.65
C LYS A 75 10.65 -9.58 16.23
N ASN A 76 9.41 -9.95 15.86
CA ASN A 76 8.33 -9.02 15.51
C ASN A 76 8.63 -8.11 14.29
N ILE A 77 9.37 -8.62 13.29
CA ILE A 77 9.60 -7.90 12.03
C ILE A 77 8.46 -8.21 11.05
N TYR A 78 7.54 -7.25 10.90
CA TYR A 78 6.37 -7.40 10.03
C TYR A 78 6.68 -7.13 8.55
N LYS A 79 5.97 -7.80 7.66
CA LYS A 79 5.98 -7.54 6.22
C LYS A 79 5.33 -6.18 5.93
N LEU A 80 6.00 -5.35 5.14
CA LEU A 80 5.46 -4.08 4.67
C LEU A 80 4.47 -4.30 3.54
N LYS A 81 3.44 -3.46 3.52
CA LYS A 81 2.49 -3.30 2.42
C LYS A 81 2.66 -1.89 1.87
N TYR A 82 2.49 -1.74 0.57
CA TYR A 82 2.51 -0.43 -0.06
C TYR A 82 1.23 0.34 0.30
N ASP A 83 1.35 1.62 0.60
CA ASP A 83 0.24 2.50 0.92
C ASP A 83 0.36 3.80 0.11
N CYS A 84 -0.65 4.06 -0.72
CA CYS A 84 -0.71 5.22 -1.59
C CYS A 84 -0.77 6.54 -0.81
N SER A 85 -1.39 6.57 0.38
CA SER A 85 -1.43 7.77 1.22
C SER A 85 -0.04 8.14 1.76
N LEU A 86 0.85 7.15 1.91
CA LEU A 86 2.24 7.39 2.28
C LEU A 86 3.08 7.81 1.06
N GLU A 87 2.80 7.28 -0.13
CA GLU A 87 3.40 7.76 -1.39
C GLU A 87 3.10 9.24 -1.59
N ASP A 88 1.84 9.66 -1.46
CA ASP A 88 1.44 11.07 -1.64
C ASP A 88 2.15 11.99 -0.65
N LYS A 89 2.27 11.58 0.61
CA LYS A 89 3.01 12.31 1.64
C LYS A 89 4.51 12.39 1.31
N ALA A 90 5.09 11.30 0.81
CA ALA A 90 6.49 11.28 0.39
C ALA A 90 6.71 12.26 -0.78
N VAL A 91 5.87 12.20 -1.80
CA VAL A 91 5.92 13.11 -2.96
C VAL A 91 5.76 14.56 -2.51
N ALA A 92 4.78 14.85 -1.65
CA ALA A 92 4.55 16.18 -1.09
C ALA A 92 5.73 16.68 -0.25
N SER A 93 6.40 15.80 0.51
CA SER A 93 7.60 16.16 1.26
C SER A 93 8.79 16.52 0.36
N THR A 94 8.79 15.99 -0.87
CA THR A 94 9.81 16.25 -1.89
C THR A 94 9.38 17.26 -2.96
N ALA A 95 8.24 17.93 -2.80
CA ALA A 95 7.47 18.71 -3.80
C ALA A 95 8.29 19.51 -4.83
N GLY A 96 8.87 18.82 -5.83
CA GLY A 96 9.67 19.41 -6.90
C GLY A 96 11.09 19.85 -6.49
N VAL A 97 11.54 19.55 -5.28
CA VAL A 97 12.88 19.87 -4.80
C VAL A 97 13.72 18.60 -4.75
N CYS A 98 14.64 18.46 -5.70
CA CYS A 98 15.79 17.54 -5.59
C CYS A 98 16.79 18.09 -4.56
N ARG A 99 16.34 18.27 -3.31
CA ARG A 99 17.22 18.58 -2.20
C ARG A 99 17.87 17.27 -1.78
N THR A 100 19.18 17.30 -1.55
CA THR A 100 19.95 16.20 -0.94
C THR A 100 19.56 15.92 0.52
N ALA A 101 18.43 16.47 0.98
CA ALA A 101 18.11 16.70 2.38
C ALA A 101 16.70 16.18 2.78
N ALA A 102 16.54 14.86 2.80
CA ALA A 102 15.91 14.22 3.98
C ALA A 102 16.85 14.30 5.22
N MET A 103 17.92 15.08 5.11
CA MET A 103 18.83 15.55 6.15
C MET A 103 18.34 16.91 6.65
N HIS A 104 17.57 16.91 7.74
CA HIS A 104 17.78 17.97 8.72
C HIS A 104 19.16 17.69 9.37
N ASP A 105 19.97 18.74 9.57
CA ASP A 105 21.33 18.73 10.14
C ASP A 105 22.52 18.40 9.21
N ALA A 106 22.67 19.18 8.14
CA ALA A 106 23.99 19.45 7.56
C ALA A 106 24.34 20.94 7.73
N GLN A 107 24.49 21.40 8.98
CA GLN A 107 24.98 22.75 9.30
C GLN A 107 26.37 22.75 9.95
N ASN A 108 27.11 21.63 10.00
CA ASN A 108 28.50 21.68 10.45
C ASN A 108 29.42 20.64 9.79
N VAL A 109 29.70 20.82 8.50
CA VAL A 109 30.89 20.25 7.87
C VAL A 109 31.59 21.38 7.13
N GLN A 110 32.50 22.06 7.84
CA GLN A 110 33.58 22.81 7.22
C GLN A 110 34.68 21.81 6.85
N ALA A 111 35.12 21.85 5.60
CA ALA A 111 36.44 21.43 5.15
C ALA A 111 37.04 22.58 4.34
#